data_AF-A0A2P2MWN0-F1
#
_entry.id   AF-A0A2P2MWN0-F1
#
_cell.length_a   1.000
_cell.length_b   1.000
_cell.length_c   1.000
_cell.angle_alpha   90.00
_cell.angle_beta   90.00
_cell.angle_gamma   90.00
#
_symmetry.space_group_name_H-M   'P 1'
#
loop_
_entity.id
_entity.type
_entity.pdbx_description
1 polymer ?
#
loop_
_entity_poly.entity_id
_entity_poly.type
_entity_poly.pdbx_seq_one_letter_code
_entity_poly.pdbx_strand_id
1 'polypeptide(L)'
;MWKRLGRRIFDVYVQGNLVLKNFVIQSTVGGISKQAIQRNFTASVKENYLEIHLFWAGKGTCCIPDPGTYGPSISAISATADFIPIVSKDRTSIIVRIIVGVGIASFLLAFSAFFVVRRKKRSNTSTNEELLDIDAKPSTFSYVELKTATEDFNLANKLGEGGFGPVYKGKLNDGRVIAVKQLSMVSHQGKSQFVTEIAIISAVQHRNLVKLYGFCIEGDNRLLVYEYLENKSLDQALFRKKSLNLDWAKRFDVCLGVARGLAYLHEESRIQIVHRDVKASNILLDFDLIPKISDFGLAKLYDDKKTHISTRVAGTIGYLAPEYAMRGHLTKKVDVFGFGVVALEIVSGRPNSDSTLEEEKIYLLEWVRYTYVIPCDCIFLLLFQ
;
A
#
# COMPACT_ATOMS: atom_id res chain seq x y z
N MET A 1 49.64 9.48 -51.01
CA MET A 1 48.25 9.97 -51.19
C MET A 1 47.57 9.13 -52.27
N TRP A 2 46.66 8.24 -51.88
CA TRP A 2 46.04 7.26 -52.76
C TRP A 2 45.10 7.93 -53.77
N LYS A 3 45.26 7.64 -55.08
CA LYS A 3 44.54 8.33 -56.16
C LYS A 3 43.18 7.68 -56.54
N ARG A 4 42.75 6.59 -55.89
CA ARG A 4 41.52 5.85 -56.24
C ARG A 4 40.81 5.25 -55.02
N LEU A 5 39.48 5.21 -55.05
CA LEU A 5 38.63 4.52 -54.06
C LEU A 5 38.68 3.00 -54.27
N GLY A 6 38.50 2.21 -53.20
CA GLY A 6 38.47 0.74 -53.25
C GLY A 6 37.31 0.19 -54.09
N ARG A 7 37.46 -1.05 -54.60
CA ARG A 7 36.46 -1.72 -55.45
C ARG A 7 35.90 -2.97 -54.79
N ARG A 8 34.59 -3.19 -54.91
CA ARG A 8 33.90 -4.41 -54.46
C ARG A 8 33.06 -4.97 -55.61
N ILE A 9 33.11 -6.29 -55.80
CA ILE A 9 32.54 -6.99 -56.95
C ILE A 9 31.55 -8.05 -56.48
N PHE A 10 30.29 -7.99 -56.92
CA PHE A 10 29.23 -8.90 -56.48
C PHE A 10 28.55 -9.61 -57.65
N ASP A 11 28.06 -10.82 -57.37
CA ASP A 11 27.05 -11.48 -58.20
C ASP A 11 25.68 -11.24 -57.53
N VAL A 12 24.68 -10.83 -58.31
CA VAL A 12 23.33 -10.51 -57.81
C VAL A 12 22.34 -11.54 -58.33
N TYR A 13 21.60 -12.16 -57.41
CA TYR A 13 20.57 -13.13 -57.70
C TYR A 13 19.21 -12.62 -57.24
N VAL A 14 18.17 -12.89 -58.03
CA VAL A 14 16.77 -12.62 -57.67
C VAL A 14 15.97 -13.89 -57.91
N GLN A 15 15.29 -14.40 -56.87
CA GLN A 15 14.59 -15.69 -56.91
C GLN A 15 15.46 -16.83 -57.44
N GLY A 16 16.71 -16.91 -56.94
CA GLY A 16 17.71 -17.91 -57.38
C GLY A 16 18.33 -17.68 -58.77
N ASN A 17 17.83 -16.75 -59.58
CA ASN A 17 18.36 -16.48 -60.93
C ASN A 17 19.45 -15.40 -60.88
N LEU A 18 20.62 -15.66 -61.47
CA LEU A 18 21.72 -14.69 -61.58
C LEU A 18 21.34 -13.57 -62.55
N VAL A 19 21.11 -12.36 -62.03
CA VAL A 19 20.72 -11.18 -62.84
C VAL A 19 21.89 -10.25 -63.17
N LEU A 20 22.94 -10.23 -62.33
CA LEU A 20 24.18 -9.49 -62.60
C LEU A 20 25.39 -10.31 -62.19
N LYS A 21 26.37 -10.44 -63.07
CA LYS A 21 27.64 -11.14 -62.81
C LYS A 21 28.81 -10.16 -62.75
N ASN A 22 29.71 -10.34 -61.79
CA ASN A 22 30.89 -9.51 -61.54
C ASN A 22 30.56 -8.01 -61.49
N PHE A 23 29.46 -7.64 -60.84
CA PHE A 23 28.97 -6.28 -60.81
C PHE A 23 29.86 -5.38 -59.96
N VAL A 24 30.39 -4.32 -60.58
CA VAL A 24 31.21 -3.30 -59.94
C VAL A 24 30.47 -1.97 -59.97
N ILE A 25 30.01 -1.51 -58.82
CA ILE A 25 29.19 -0.29 -58.71
C ILE A 25 29.91 0.92 -59.33
N GLN A 26 31.22 1.07 -59.08
CA GLN A 26 31.98 2.26 -59.49
C GLN A 26 32.28 2.33 -60.99
N SER A 27 32.42 1.20 -61.69
CA SER A 27 32.69 1.21 -63.14
C SER A 27 31.47 1.65 -63.95
N THR A 28 30.27 1.62 -63.35
CA THR A 28 29.02 2.02 -63.98
C THR A 28 28.70 3.51 -63.80
N VAL A 29 29.38 4.23 -62.89
CA VAL A 29 29.16 5.67 -62.60
C VAL A 29 30.11 6.61 -63.37
N GLY A 30 30.94 6.09 -64.29
CA GLY A 30 31.87 6.93 -65.06
C GLY A 30 32.89 7.75 -64.24
N GLY A 31 33.05 7.45 -62.94
CA GLY A 31 33.98 8.14 -62.05
C GLY A 31 33.42 9.30 -61.21
N ILE A 32 32.11 9.63 -61.29
CA ILE A 32 31.51 10.72 -60.50
C ILE A 32 30.81 10.16 -59.25
N SER A 33 31.33 10.48 -58.07
CA SER A 33 31.08 9.76 -56.79
C SER A 33 29.75 10.06 -56.07
N LYS A 34 28.74 10.69 -56.67
CA LYS A 34 27.55 11.16 -55.92
C LYS A 34 26.18 10.87 -56.54
N GLN A 35 26.07 10.02 -57.56
CA GLN A 35 24.78 9.69 -58.18
C GLN A 35 24.36 8.24 -57.85
N ALA A 36 23.15 8.06 -57.33
CA ALA A 36 22.58 6.73 -57.11
C ALA A 36 22.26 6.08 -58.46
N ILE A 37 22.76 4.86 -58.69
CA ILE A 37 22.42 4.09 -59.89
C ILE A 37 21.24 3.19 -59.56
N GLN A 38 20.17 3.34 -60.34
CA GLN A 38 19.01 2.46 -60.28
C GLN A 38 19.10 1.38 -61.38
N ARG A 39 18.82 0.13 -60.99
CA ARG A 39 18.65 -1.00 -61.89
C ARG A 39 17.35 -1.69 -61.51
N ASN A 40 16.46 -1.87 -62.48
CA ASN A 40 15.16 -2.49 -62.28
C ASN A 40 15.21 -3.92 -62.81
N PHE A 41 14.73 -4.87 -62.02
CA PHE A 41 14.59 -6.27 -62.38
C PHE A 41 13.17 -6.71 -62.07
N THR A 42 12.56 -7.48 -62.97
CA THR A 42 11.24 -8.08 -62.75
C THR A 42 11.43 -9.52 -62.32
N ALA A 43 10.71 -9.97 -61.29
CA ALA A 43 10.77 -11.33 -60.79
C ALA A 43 9.36 -11.86 -60.50
N SER A 44 9.11 -13.12 -60.85
CA SER A 44 7.86 -13.81 -60.51
C SER A 44 7.94 -14.37 -59.09
N VAL A 45 7.01 -13.97 -58.22
CA VAL A 45 6.95 -14.42 -56.82
C VAL A 45 5.83 -15.46 -56.69
N LYS A 46 6.19 -16.72 -56.38
CA LYS A 46 5.23 -17.83 -56.25
C LYS A 46 4.81 -18.13 -54.80
N GLU A 47 5.65 -17.84 -53.83
CA GLU A 47 5.48 -18.29 -52.43
C GLU A 47 5.35 -17.13 -51.42
N ASN A 48 4.80 -15.99 -51.85
CA ASN A 48 4.60 -14.77 -51.03
C ASN A 48 5.87 -14.12 -50.44
N TYR A 49 7.08 -14.58 -50.80
CA TYR A 49 8.34 -13.91 -50.46
C TYR A 49 9.18 -13.62 -51.70
N LEU A 50 9.86 -12.46 -51.71
CA LEU A 50 10.85 -12.09 -52.72
C LEU A 50 12.25 -12.27 -52.15
N GLU A 51 13.02 -13.19 -52.73
CA GLU A 51 14.41 -13.44 -52.33
C GLU A 51 15.39 -12.70 -53.25
N ILE A 52 16.33 -11.94 -52.67
CA ILE A 52 17.40 -11.22 -53.38
C ILE A 52 18.72 -11.52 -52.67
N HIS A 53 19.68 -12.11 -53.38
CA HIS A 53 21.00 -12.43 -52.83
C HIS A 53 22.11 -11.61 -53.51
N LEU A 54 22.97 -11.05 -52.69
CA LEU A 54 24.16 -10.29 -53.11
C LEU A 54 25.40 -11.09 -52.71
N PHE A 55 25.87 -11.94 -53.60
CA PHE A 55 26.99 -12.83 -53.33
C PHE A 55 28.32 -12.11 -53.59
N TRP A 56 29.14 -11.99 -52.55
CA TRP A 56 30.50 -11.46 -52.66
C TRP A 56 31.52 -12.59 -52.58
N ALA A 57 32.14 -12.93 -53.70
CA ALA A 57 33.11 -14.03 -53.80
C ALA A 57 34.53 -13.68 -53.32
N GLY A 58 34.70 -12.72 -52.41
CA GLY A 58 36.02 -12.29 -51.93
C GLY A 58 36.82 -11.40 -52.90
N LYS A 59 36.23 -10.99 -54.03
CA LYS A 59 36.91 -10.20 -55.08
C LYS A 59 36.78 -8.70 -54.82
N GLY A 60 37.89 -7.97 -54.86
CA GLY A 60 37.92 -6.52 -54.63
C GLY A 60 39.22 -6.00 -54.01
N THR A 61 39.20 -4.77 -53.49
CA THR A 61 40.34 -4.16 -52.77
C THR A 61 40.36 -4.65 -51.33
N CYS A 62 41.44 -5.32 -50.92
CA CYS A 62 41.53 -6.03 -49.64
C CYS A 62 42.47 -5.41 -48.58
N CYS A 63 43.27 -4.41 -48.96
CA CYS A 63 44.55 -4.23 -48.29
C CYS A 63 45.00 -2.76 -48.27
N ILE A 64 44.07 -1.81 -48.23
CA ILE A 64 44.37 -0.36 -48.24
C ILE A 64 43.33 0.42 -47.41
N PRO A 65 43.70 1.16 -46.34
CA PRO A 65 45.06 1.34 -45.81
C PRO A 65 45.55 0.18 -44.93
N ASP A 66 44.63 -0.62 -44.37
CA ASP A 66 44.92 -1.81 -43.57
C ASP A 66 44.30 -3.05 -44.25
N PRO A 67 44.58 -4.28 -43.78
CA PRO A 67 43.86 -5.47 -44.24
C PRO A 67 42.35 -5.35 -43.94
N GLY A 68 41.53 -5.35 -44.98
CA GLY A 68 40.08 -5.16 -44.89
C GLY A 68 39.41 -5.12 -46.26
N THR A 69 38.09 -5.29 -46.34
CA THR A 69 37.40 -5.28 -47.64
C THR A 69 36.85 -3.88 -47.95
N TYR A 70 37.42 -3.22 -48.96
CA TYR A 70 37.09 -1.84 -49.29
C TYR A 70 36.36 -1.73 -50.63
N GLY A 71 35.30 -0.91 -50.65
CA GLY A 71 34.56 -0.55 -51.84
C GLY A 71 33.12 -0.14 -51.53
N PRO A 72 32.40 0.41 -52.52
CA PRO A 72 31.03 0.90 -52.32
C PRO A 72 30.08 -0.22 -51.86
N SER A 73 29.22 0.10 -50.90
CA SER A 73 28.12 -0.76 -50.43
C SER A 73 26.81 -0.39 -51.11
N ILE A 74 25.88 -1.34 -51.19
CA ILE A 74 24.52 -1.08 -51.66
C ILE A 74 23.77 -0.35 -50.54
N SER A 75 23.25 0.83 -50.84
CA SER A 75 22.63 1.71 -49.83
C SER A 75 21.13 1.49 -49.68
N ALA A 76 20.45 0.98 -50.71
CA ALA A 76 19.01 0.74 -50.68
C ALA A 76 18.58 -0.30 -51.73
N ILE A 77 17.53 -1.05 -51.41
CA ILE A 77 16.79 -1.93 -52.32
C ILE A 77 15.30 -1.57 -52.14
N SER A 78 14.57 -1.41 -53.23
CA SER A 78 13.12 -1.19 -53.21
C SER A 78 12.44 -2.27 -54.04
N ALA A 79 11.34 -2.80 -53.53
CA ALA A 79 10.51 -3.77 -54.23
C ALA A 79 9.06 -3.25 -54.23
N THR A 80 8.49 -3.16 -55.43
CA THR A 80 7.10 -2.73 -55.64
C THR A 80 6.35 -3.84 -56.35
N ALA A 81 5.22 -4.27 -55.80
CA ALA A 81 4.33 -5.21 -56.47
C ALA A 81 3.67 -4.52 -57.68
N ASP A 82 3.65 -5.20 -58.81
CA ASP A 82 2.97 -4.79 -60.04
C ASP A 82 1.49 -5.23 -60.10
N PHE A 83 0.99 -5.81 -58.99
CA PHE A 83 -0.41 -6.21 -58.83
C PHE A 83 -0.98 -5.76 -57.47
N ILE A 84 -2.30 -5.60 -57.41
CA ILE A 84 -3.03 -5.35 -56.15
C ILE A 84 -3.20 -6.70 -55.43
N PRO A 85 -2.65 -6.90 -54.22
CA PRO A 85 -2.81 -8.17 -53.51
C PRO A 85 -4.28 -8.38 -53.14
N ILE A 86 -4.93 -9.37 -53.76
CA ILE A 86 -6.29 -9.77 -53.42
C ILE A 86 -6.21 -10.68 -52.18
N VAL A 87 -6.33 -10.09 -51.00
CA VAL A 87 -6.54 -10.86 -49.77
C VAL A 87 -8.00 -11.31 -49.75
N SER A 88 -8.26 -12.59 -50.05
CA SER A 88 -9.58 -13.17 -49.81
C SER A 88 -9.88 -13.11 -48.30
N LYS A 89 -10.83 -12.25 -47.92
CA LYS A 89 -11.35 -12.23 -46.55
C LYS A 89 -12.19 -13.48 -46.34
N ASP A 90 -11.55 -14.54 -45.89
CA ASP A 90 -12.24 -15.75 -45.48
C ASP A 90 -12.99 -15.49 -44.16
N ARG A 91 -14.33 -15.52 -44.20
CA ARG A 91 -15.21 -15.20 -43.06
C ARG A 91 -14.94 -16.10 -41.85
N THR A 92 -14.41 -17.30 -42.08
CA THR A 92 -13.99 -18.28 -41.07
C THR A 92 -12.89 -17.74 -40.15
N SER A 93 -11.93 -16.98 -40.68
CA SER A 93 -10.82 -16.40 -39.91
C SER A 93 -11.30 -15.30 -38.94
N ILE A 94 -12.34 -14.55 -39.31
CA ILE A 94 -12.91 -13.50 -38.45
C ILE A 94 -13.64 -14.12 -37.25
N ILE A 95 -14.40 -15.20 -37.48
CA ILE A 95 -15.15 -15.89 -36.41
C ILE A 95 -14.19 -16.51 -35.38
N VAL A 96 -13.12 -17.17 -35.84
CA VAL A 96 -12.12 -17.76 -34.93
C VAL A 96 -11.44 -16.70 -34.06
N ARG A 97 -11.11 -15.52 -34.62
CA ARG A 97 -10.49 -14.43 -33.84
C ARG A 97 -11.42 -13.86 -32.77
N ILE A 98 -12.72 -13.79 -33.03
CA ILE A 98 -13.71 -13.33 -32.04
C ILE A 98 -13.84 -14.35 -30.91
N ILE A 99 -13.96 -15.65 -31.23
CA ILE A 99 -14.12 -16.71 -30.22
C ILE A 99 -12.89 -16.78 -29.30
N VAL A 100 -11.68 -16.73 -29.87
CA VAL A 100 -10.43 -16.73 -29.07
C VAL A 100 -10.32 -15.48 -28.21
N GLY A 101 -10.69 -14.30 -28.74
CA GLY A 101 -10.68 -13.05 -27.98
C GLY A 101 -11.65 -13.07 -26.79
N VAL A 102 -12.87 -13.55 -26.99
CA VAL A 102 -13.87 -13.68 -25.92
C VAL A 102 -13.46 -14.71 -24.88
N GLY A 103 -12.86 -15.83 -25.31
CA GLY A 103 -12.32 -16.86 -24.42
C GLY A 103 -11.22 -16.33 -23.49
N ILE A 104 -10.26 -15.56 -24.04
CA ILE A 104 -9.17 -14.99 -23.23
C ILE A 104 -9.71 -13.93 -22.26
N ALA A 105 -10.60 -13.05 -22.72
CA ALA A 105 -11.18 -12.01 -21.87
C ALA A 105 -12.00 -12.59 -20.71
N SER A 106 -12.83 -13.61 -20.99
CA SER A 106 -13.62 -14.30 -19.97
C SER A 106 -12.75 -15.07 -18.97
N PHE A 107 -11.67 -15.71 -19.45
CA PHE A 107 -10.69 -16.36 -18.57
C PHE A 107 -9.97 -15.37 -17.65
N LEU A 108 -9.53 -14.22 -18.17
CA LEU A 108 -8.89 -13.17 -17.35
C LEU A 108 -9.85 -12.55 -16.32
N LEU A 109 -11.13 -12.38 -16.67
CA LEU A 109 -12.16 -11.92 -15.75
C LEU A 109 -12.45 -12.96 -14.65
N ALA A 110 -12.58 -14.23 -15.02
CA ALA A 110 -12.76 -15.31 -14.05
C ALA A 110 -11.54 -15.47 -13.13
N PHE A 111 -10.32 -15.36 -13.68
CA PHE A 111 -9.08 -15.46 -12.92
C PHE A 111 -8.88 -14.28 -11.96
N SER A 112 -9.18 -13.06 -12.40
CA SER A 112 -9.14 -11.88 -11.53
C SER A 112 -10.22 -11.92 -10.45
N ALA A 113 -11.45 -12.34 -10.78
CA ALA A 113 -12.51 -12.57 -9.80
C ALA A 113 -12.11 -13.65 -8.78
N PHE A 114 -11.53 -14.76 -9.24
CA PHE A 114 -11.02 -15.82 -8.37
C PHE A 114 -9.89 -15.35 -7.46
N PHE A 115 -8.96 -14.53 -7.96
CA PHE A 115 -7.89 -13.93 -7.15
C PHE A 115 -8.43 -12.94 -6.12
N VAL A 116 -9.43 -12.12 -6.47
CA VAL A 116 -10.10 -11.20 -5.54
C VAL A 116 -10.85 -11.99 -4.46
N VAL A 117 -11.58 -13.05 -4.83
CA VAL A 117 -12.28 -13.92 -3.87
C VAL A 117 -11.28 -14.66 -2.97
N ARG A 118 -10.17 -15.19 -3.51
CA ARG A 118 -9.14 -15.83 -2.70
C ARG A 118 -8.40 -14.86 -1.78
N ARG A 119 -8.12 -13.63 -2.21
CA ARG A 119 -7.55 -12.59 -1.34
C ARG A 119 -8.51 -12.22 -0.21
N LYS A 120 -9.81 -12.08 -0.51
CA LYS A 120 -10.84 -11.77 0.48
C LYS A 120 -11.06 -12.93 1.46
N LYS A 121 -11.02 -14.18 1.00
CA LYS A 121 -11.18 -15.38 1.84
C LYS A 121 -9.94 -15.67 2.70
N ARG A 122 -8.72 -15.49 2.17
CA ARG A 122 -7.47 -15.70 2.91
C ARG A 122 -7.17 -14.62 3.96
N SER A 123 -7.75 -13.42 3.82
CA SER A 123 -7.67 -12.37 4.85
C SER A 123 -8.70 -12.55 5.98
N ASN A 124 -9.82 -13.24 5.72
CA ASN A 124 -10.96 -13.27 6.64
C ASN A 124 -11.18 -14.62 7.36
N THR A 125 -10.71 -15.75 6.81
CA THR A 125 -11.09 -17.08 7.34
C THR A 125 -10.04 -17.74 8.22
N SER A 126 -8.74 -17.51 8.02
CA SER A 126 -7.71 -18.19 8.81
C SER A 126 -7.38 -17.53 10.15
N THR A 127 -7.80 -16.28 10.37
CA THR A 127 -7.39 -15.46 11.52
C THR A 127 -8.40 -15.42 12.67
N ASN A 128 -9.67 -15.73 12.40
CA ASN A 128 -10.76 -15.53 13.36
C ASN A 128 -11.11 -16.80 14.17
N GLU A 129 -10.77 -17.99 13.67
CA GLU A 129 -11.13 -19.25 14.36
C GLU A 129 -10.11 -19.69 15.41
N GLU A 130 -8.85 -19.25 15.34
CA GLU A 130 -7.82 -19.55 16.36
C GLU A 130 -7.87 -18.63 17.60
N LEU A 131 -8.60 -17.50 17.56
CA LEU A 131 -8.66 -16.52 18.65
C LEU A 131 -9.76 -16.79 19.69
N LEU A 132 -10.65 -17.75 19.44
CA LEU A 132 -11.84 -17.99 20.27
C LEU A 132 -11.63 -19.02 21.40
N ASP A 133 -10.39 -19.45 21.65
CA ASP A 133 -10.05 -20.52 22.59
C ASP A 133 -9.35 -20.00 23.87
N ILE A 134 -9.92 -18.95 24.49
CA ILE A 134 -9.48 -18.41 25.79
C ILE A 134 -10.67 -18.29 26.74
N ASP A 135 -10.47 -18.76 27.98
CA ASP A 135 -11.43 -19.04 29.09
C ASP A 135 -12.38 -17.91 29.56
N ALA A 136 -12.47 -16.77 28.87
CA ALA A 136 -13.42 -15.70 29.19
C ALA A 136 -13.98 -15.08 27.91
N LYS A 137 -14.88 -15.79 27.23
CA LYS A 137 -15.63 -15.23 26.10
C LYS A 137 -16.36 -13.96 26.57
N PRO A 138 -16.25 -12.82 25.85
CA PRO A 138 -16.95 -11.59 26.22
C PRO A 138 -18.46 -11.84 26.35
N SER A 139 -19.10 -11.19 27.32
CA SER A 139 -20.54 -11.34 27.51
C SER A 139 -21.33 -10.83 26.30
N THR A 140 -22.40 -11.52 25.94
CA THR A 140 -23.37 -11.03 24.96
C THR A 140 -24.44 -10.23 25.69
N PHE A 141 -24.64 -8.98 25.29
CA PHE A 141 -25.70 -8.10 25.81
C PHE A 141 -26.82 -7.98 24.79
N SER A 142 -28.06 -7.82 25.27
CA SER A 142 -29.19 -7.54 24.37
C SER A 142 -29.26 -6.07 24.00
N TYR A 143 -29.83 -5.74 22.84
CA TYR A 143 -30.01 -4.34 22.44
C TYR A 143 -30.91 -3.60 23.43
N VAL A 144 -32.00 -4.24 23.87
CA VAL A 144 -32.95 -3.66 24.83
C VAL A 144 -32.26 -3.32 26.16
N GLU A 145 -31.41 -4.22 26.66
CA GLU A 145 -30.64 -3.98 27.88
C GLU A 145 -29.72 -2.77 27.74
N LEU A 146 -28.95 -2.66 26.66
CA LEU A 146 -28.05 -1.53 26.44
C LEU A 146 -28.80 -0.23 26.17
N LYS A 147 -29.95 -0.32 25.49
CA LYS A 147 -30.86 0.80 25.26
C LYS A 147 -31.37 1.34 26.60
N THR A 148 -31.84 0.47 27.49
CA THR A 148 -32.28 0.85 28.84
C THR A 148 -31.13 1.41 29.67
N ALA A 149 -29.97 0.76 29.64
CA ALA A 149 -28.78 1.18 30.41
C ALA A 149 -28.28 2.57 30.04
N THR A 150 -28.50 3.00 28.79
CA THR A 150 -28.07 4.31 28.26
C THR A 150 -29.19 5.35 28.21
N GLU A 151 -30.37 5.02 28.75
CA GLU A 151 -31.58 5.87 28.71
C GLU A 151 -32.01 6.21 27.27
N ASP A 152 -32.12 5.19 26.42
CA ASP A 152 -32.37 5.33 24.98
C ASP A 152 -31.29 6.16 24.26
N PHE A 153 -30.02 5.87 24.57
CA PHE A 153 -28.86 6.57 24.02
C PHE A 153 -28.98 8.09 24.13
N ASN A 154 -29.40 8.56 25.30
CA ASN A 154 -29.62 9.98 25.58
C ASN A 154 -28.36 10.81 25.27
N LEU A 155 -28.54 11.93 24.58
CA LEU A 155 -27.45 12.85 24.24
C LEU A 155 -26.72 13.38 25.48
N ALA A 156 -27.40 13.50 26.63
CA ALA A 156 -26.78 13.86 27.91
C ALA A 156 -25.74 12.82 28.39
N ASN A 157 -25.91 11.56 27.98
CA ASN A 157 -24.99 10.46 28.30
C ASN A 157 -23.88 10.29 27.26
N LYS A 158 -23.84 11.10 26.20
CA LYS A 158 -22.81 10.99 25.16
C LYS A 158 -21.44 11.41 25.69
N LEU A 159 -20.49 10.48 25.65
CA LEU A 159 -19.11 10.67 26.08
C LEU A 159 -18.24 11.28 24.98
N GLY A 160 -18.53 10.92 23.74
CA GLY A 160 -17.81 11.39 22.56
C GLY A 160 -18.33 10.74 21.28
N GLU A 161 -17.80 11.19 20.16
CA GLU A 161 -18.05 10.60 18.85
C GLU A 161 -16.77 10.71 18.02
N GLY A 162 -16.34 9.57 17.49
CA GLY A 162 -15.19 9.48 16.57
C GLY A 162 -15.62 8.92 15.22
N GLY A 163 -14.65 8.59 14.37
CA GLY A 163 -14.90 7.97 13.06
C GLY A 163 -15.62 6.62 13.11
N PHE A 164 -15.79 6.06 14.31
CA PHE A 164 -16.41 4.75 14.55
C PHE A 164 -17.83 4.85 15.10
N GLY A 165 -18.31 6.06 15.39
CA GLY A 165 -19.65 6.31 15.91
C GLY A 165 -19.64 6.84 17.36
N PRO A 166 -20.84 7.08 17.91
CA PRO A 166 -21.00 7.67 19.23
C PRO A 166 -20.77 6.67 20.37
N VAL A 167 -20.22 7.18 21.47
CA VAL A 167 -20.02 6.44 22.73
C VAL A 167 -20.90 7.04 23.80
N TYR A 168 -21.66 6.20 24.52
CA TYR A 168 -22.57 6.61 25.58
C TYR A 168 -22.17 6.01 26.92
N LYS A 169 -22.35 6.78 27.99
CA LYS A 169 -22.35 6.28 29.35
C LYS A 169 -23.63 5.49 29.59
N GLY A 170 -23.54 4.39 30.31
CA GLY A 170 -24.71 3.66 30.80
C GLY A 170 -24.48 3.04 32.16
N LYS A 171 -25.56 2.54 32.75
CA LYS A 171 -25.53 1.76 33.99
C LYS A 171 -26.32 0.46 33.80
N LEU A 172 -25.65 -0.67 33.94
CA LEU A 172 -26.28 -1.99 33.86
C LEU A 172 -27.16 -2.26 35.10
N ASN A 173 -28.04 -3.26 34.98
CA ASN A 173 -28.94 -3.66 36.07
C ASN A 173 -28.20 -4.14 37.33
N ASP A 174 -26.98 -4.68 37.16
CA ASP A 174 -26.10 -5.08 38.26
C ASP A 174 -25.35 -3.90 38.92
N GLY A 175 -25.61 -2.67 38.46
CA GLY A 175 -25.03 -1.45 38.98
C GLY A 175 -23.71 -1.02 38.33
N ARG A 176 -23.10 -1.85 37.48
CA ARG A 176 -21.85 -1.49 36.78
C ARG A 176 -22.08 -0.31 35.84
N VAL A 177 -21.19 0.68 35.93
CA VAL A 177 -21.15 1.80 34.97
C VAL A 177 -20.32 1.38 33.77
N ILE A 178 -20.84 1.62 32.57
CA ILE A 178 -20.29 1.13 31.31
C ILE A 178 -20.16 2.25 30.28
N ALA A 179 -19.27 2.05 29.31
CA ALA A 179 -19.21 2.84 28.08
C ALA A 179 -19.68 1.97 26.91
N VAL A 180 -20.72 2.43 26.21
CA VAL A 180 -21.35 1.73 25.09
C VAL A 180 -20.98 2.44 23.79
N LYS A 181 -20.10 1.83 22.99
CA LYS A 181 -19.70 2.32 21.67
C LYS A 181 -20.63 1.75 20.62
N GLN A 182 -21.43 2.61 19.98
CA GLN A 182 -22.24 2.23 18.83
C GLN A 182 -21.42 2.36 17.56
N LEU A 183 -21.31 1.27 16.80
CA LEU A 183 -20.55 1.28 15.56
C LEU A 183 -21.42 1.59 14.35
N SER A 184 -20.98 2.53 13.54
CA SER A 184 -21.62 2.82 12.25
C SER A 184 -21.36 1.70 11.24
N MET A 185 -22.43 1.06 10.78
CA MET A 185 -22.38 -0.03 9.80
C MET A 185 -22.45 0.45 8.35
N VAL A 186 -22.45 1.78 8.13
CA VAL A 186 -22.62 2.40 6.80
C VAL A 186 -21.45 2.06 5.85
N SER A 187 -20.28 1.70 6.38
CA SER A 187 -19.10 1.36 5.59
C SER A 187 -18.60 -0.07 5.83
N HIS A 188 -18.00 -0.67 4.80
CA HIS A 188 -17.26 -1.94 4.94
C HIS A 188 -16.13 -1.86 5.98
N GLN A 189 -15.56 -0.67 6.17
CA GLN A 189 -14.53 -0.42 7.16
C GLN A 189 -15.09 -0.59 8.58
N GLY A 190 -16.24 0.00 8.90
CA GLY A 190 -16.88 -0.14 10.23
C GLY A 190 -17.17 -1.61 10.58
N LYS A 191 -17.65 -2.40 9.61
CA LYS A 191 -17.87 -3.85 9.77
C LYS A 191 -16.57 -4.60 10.13
N SER A 192 -15.48 -4.31 9.41
CA SER A 192 -14.19 -4.95 9.65
C SER A 192 -13.63 -4.56 11.02
N GLN A 193 -13.79 -3.31 11.43
CA GLN A 193 -13.27 -2.79 12.69
C GLN A 193 -13.99 -3.41 13.88
N PHE A 194 -15.31 -3.58 13.83
CA PHE A 194 -16.05 -4.27 14.89
C PHE A 194 -15.51 -5.68 15.16
N VAL A 195 -15.39 -6.49 14.09
CA VAL A 195 -14.89 -7.87 14.20
C VAL A 195 -13.45 -7.89 14.72
N THR A 196 -12.61 -6.98 14.21
CA THR A 196 -11.21 -6.85 14.62
C THR A 196 -11.10 -6.47 16.09
N GLU A 197 -11.90 -5.49 16.53
CA GLU A 197 -11.88 -4.99 17.90
C GLU A 197 -12.27 -6.11 18.87
N ILE A 198 -13.37 -6.83 18.61
CA ILE A 198 -13.77 -8.01 19.42
C ILE A 198 -12.67 -9.07 19.44
N ALA A 199 -12.15 -9.46 18.28
CA ALA A 199 -11.19 -10.56 18.18
C ALA A 199 -9.87 -10.26 18.89
N ILE A 200 -9.39 -9.01 18.81
CA ILE A 200 -8.12 -8.61 19.42
C ILE A 200 -8.29 -8.32 20.91
N ILE A 201 -9.23 -7.46 21.30
CA ILE A 201 -9.33 -7.01 22.70
C ILE A 201 -9.79 -8.13 23.64
N SER A 202 -10.53 -9.13 23.14
CA SER A 202 -10.92 -10.30 23.93
C SER A 202 -9.76 -11.26 24.23
N ALA A 203 -8.69 -11.21 23.43
CA ALA A 203 -7.53 -12.08 23.57
C ALA A 203 -6.41 -11.48 24.44
N VAL A 204 -6.60 -10.25 24.94
CA VAL A 204 -5.61 -9.55 25.75
C VAL A 204 -6.21 -8.96 27.01
N GLN A 205 -5.47 -9.02 28.12
CA GLN A 205 -5.86 -8.40 29.37
C GLN A 205 -4.63 -7.84 30.07
N HIS A 206 -4.60 -6.52 30.28
CA HIS A 206 -3.50 -5.84 30.94
C HIS A 206 -4.00 -4.56 31.62
N ARG A 207 -3.35 -4.13 32.71
CA ARG A 207 -3.78 -2.97 33.51
C ARG A 207 -3.84 -1.66 32.72
N ASN A 208 -2.97 -1.53 31.71
CA ASN A 208 -2.88 -0.37 30.84
C ASN A 208 -3.62 -0.54 29.50
N LEU A 209 -4.54 -1.50 29.40
CA LEU A 209 -5.46 -1.64 28.26
C LEU A 209 -6.90 -1.53 28.79
N VAL A 210 -7.80 -0.99 27.96
CA VAL A 210 -9.22 -0.93 28.30
C VAL A 210 -9.84 -2.33 28.27
N LYS A 211 -10.63 -2.63 29.29
CA LYS A 211 -11.37 -3.90 29.41
C LYS A 211 -12.66 -3.85 28.62
N LEU A 212 -12.79 -4.77 27.65
CA LEU A 212 -14.07 -5.09 27.02
C LEU A 212 -14.87 -6.00 27.94
N TYR A 213 -16.08 -5.58 28.33
CA TYR A 213 -17.02 -6.44 29.05
C TYR A 213 -17.81 -7.34 28.10
N GLY A 214 -18.13 -6.84 26.91
CA GLY A 214 -18.91 -7.62 25.96
C GLY A 214 -19.36 -6.84 24.74
N PHE A 215 -20.31 -7.41 24.01
CA PHE A 215 -20.82 -6.84 22.78
C PHE A 215 -22.30 -7.17 22.57
N CYS A 216 -22.94 -6.43 21.67
CA CYS A 216 -24.30 -6.70 21.18
C CYS A 216 -24.29 -6.83 19.66
N ILE A 217 -24.92 -7.90 19.16
CA ILE A 217 -25.14 -8.17 17.74
C ILE A 217 -26.62 -8.53 17.56
N GLU A 218 -27.45 -7.54 17.25
CA GLU A 218 -28.89 -7.73 17.00
C GLU A 218 -29.33 -6.92 15.79
N GLY A 219 -29.85 -7.58 14.75
CA GLY A 219 -30.19 -6.91 13.48
C GLY A 219 -28.99 -6.16 12.90
N ASP A 220 -29.13 -4.85 12.71
CA ASP A 220 -28.06 -3.93 12.27
C ASP A 220 -27.29 -3.28 13.43
N ASN A 221 -27.70 -3.51 14.67
CA ASN A 221 -27.07 -2.95 15.85
C ASN A 221 -25.76 -3.68 16.15
N ARG A 222 -24.65 -2.95 16.19
CA ARG A 222 -23.33 -3.42 16.62
C ARG A 222 -22.82 -2.52 17.72
N LEU A 223 -22.78 -3.04 18.94
CA LEU A 223 -22.35 -2.28 20.10
C LEU A 223 -21.22 -3.02 20.82
N LEU A 224 -20.27 -2.25 21.34
CA LEU A 224 -19.21 -2.73 22.22
C LEU A 224 -19.39 -2.11 23.60
N VAL A 225 -19.23 -2.93 24.64
CA VAL A 225 -19.45 -2.56 26.03
C VAL A 225 -18.12 -2.61 26.76
N TYR A 226 -17.65 -1.45 27.21
CA TYR A 226 -16.38 -1.27 27.89
C TYR A 226 -16.56 -0.88 29.35
N GLU A 227 -15.49 -1.03 30.13
CA GLU A 227 -15.36 -0.32 31.40
C GLU A 227 -15.50 1.20 31.16
N TYR A 228 -16.24 1.87 32.05
CA TYR A 228 -16.30 3.33 32.05
C TYR A 228 -15.09 3.89 32.78
N LEU A 229 -14.50 4.96 32.23
CA LEU A 229 -13.32 5.62 32.77
C LEU A 229 -13.65 7.11 33.02
N GLU A 230 -13.58 7.53 34.28
CA GLU A 230 -14.11 8.80 34.78
C GLU A 230 -13.34 10.01 34.27
N ASN A 231 -12.02 9.86 34.15
CA ASN A 231 -11.10 10.93 33.78
C ASN A 231 -10.95 11.11 32.27
N LYS A 232 -11.78 10.41 31.48
CA LYS A 232 -11.91 10.55 30.02
C LYS A 232 -10.56 10.31 29.30
N SER A 233 -10.38 10.89 28.13
CA SER A 233 -9.19 10.71 27.30
C SER A 233 -8.08 11.72 27.65
N LEU A 234 -6.84 11.33 27.37
CA LEU A 234 -5.64 12.10 27.69
C LEU A 234 -5.60 13.45 26.96
N ASP A 235 -6.08 13.51 25.72
CA ASP A 235 -6.20 14.78 24.98
C ASP A 235 -7.14 15.78 25.70
N GLN A 236 -8.23 15.28 26.28
CA GLN A 236 -9.14 16.10 27.07
C GLN A 236 -8.50 16.51 28.40
N ALA A 237 -7.71 15.63 29.00
CA ALA A 237 -6.97 15.92 30.23
C ALA A 237 -5.85 16.94 30.01
N LEU A 238 -5.20 16.95 28.85
CA LEU A 238 -4.07 17.85 28.54
C LEU A 238 -4.52 19.20 27.97
N PHE A 239 -5.48 19.23 27.04
CA PHE A 239 -5.68 20.40 26.18
C PHE A 239 -6.96 21.19 26.43
N ARG A 240 -7.92 20.67 27.21
CA ARG A 240 -9.18 21.42 27.47
C ARG A 240 -9.00 22.46 28.58
N LYS A 241 -9.82 23.52 28.53
CA LYS A 241 -9.83 24.65 29.50
C LYS A 241 -10.08 24.25 30.97
N LYS A 242 -10.64 23.06 31.22
CA LYS A 242 -10.77 22.45 32.55
C LYS A 242 -9.94 21.16 32.60
N SER A 243 -8.69 21.25 32.18
CA SER A 243 -7.74 20.14 32.18
C SER A 243 -7.56 19.62 33.60
N LEU A 244 -7.31 18.31 33.70
CA LEU A 244 -6.86 17.74 34.96
C LEU A 244 -5.48 18.32 35.24
N ASN A 245 -5.21 18.70 36.50
CA ASN A 245 -3.89 19.19 36.88
C ASN A 245 -2.93 17.99 36.94
N LEU A 246 -2.39 17.60 35.78
CA LEU A 246 -1.37 16.58 35.64
C LEU A 246 -0.02 17.22 35.90
N ASP A 247 0.46 17.10 37.14
CA ASP A 247 1.82 17.44 37.50
C ASP A 247 2.83 16.56 36.73
N TRP A 248 4.11 16.91 36.83
CA TRP A 248 5.15 16.21 36.09
C TRP A 248 5.23 14.72 36.45
N ALA A 249 5.07 14.37 37.72
CA ALA A 249 5.10 12.98 38.18
C ALA A 249 3.97 12.17 37.53
N LYS A 250 2.74 12.69 37.54
CA LYS A 250 1.60 12.04 36.88
C LYS A 250 1.76 11.95 35.37
N ARG A 251 2.33 12.96 34.71
CA ARG A 251 2.65 12.90 33.28
C ARG A 251 3.64 11.78 32.96
N PHE A 252 4.69 11.64 33.78
CA PHE A 252 5.65 10.56 33.65
C PHE A 252 5.00 9.19 33.86
N ASP A 253 4.18 9.03 34.89
CA ASP A 253 3.43 7.79 35.16
C ASP A 253 2.50 7.41 34.00
N VAL A 254 1.87 8.41 33.37
CA VAL A 254 1.06 8.21 32.16
C VAL A 254 1.94 7.72 31.00
N CYS A 255 3.07 8.37 30.71
CA CYS A 255 4.01 7.89 29.67
C CYS A 255 4.43 6.44 29.92
N LEU A 256 4.82 6.13 31.17
CA LEU A 256 5.27 4.81 31.57
C LEU A 256 4.16 3.75 31.45
N GLY A 257 2.94 4.09 31.85
CA GLY A 257 1.80 3.19 31.74
C GLY A 257 1.43 2.89 30.28
N VAL A 258 1.45 3.89 29.40
CA VAL A 258 1.24 3.67 27.96
C VAL A 258 2.35 2.80 27.37
N ALA A 259 3.61 3.08 27.71
CA ALA A 259 4.75 2.26 27.26
C ALA A 259 4.63 0.80 27.71
N ARG A 260 4.22 0.55 28.96
CA ARG A 260 3.92 -0.81 29.47
C ARG A 260 2.80 -1.48 28.69
N GLY A 261 1.72 -0.76 28.38
CA GLY A 261 0.63 -1.28 27.57
C GLY A 261 1.07 -1.71 26.17
N LEU A 262 1.92 -0.91 25.52
CA LEU A 262 2.48 -1.23 24.20
C LEU A 262 3.50 -2.36 24.25
N ALA A 263 4.40 -2.37 25.23
CA ALA A 263 5.35 -3.45 25.44
C ALA A 263 4.63 -4.79 25.63
N TYR A 264 3.55 -4.78 26.41
CA TYR A 264 2.69 -5.95 26.57
C TYR A 264 2.12 -6.43 25.23
N LEU A 265 1.53 -5.54 24.42
CA LEU A 265 0.96 -5.91 23.11
C LEU A 265 2.01 -6.41 22.10
N HIS A 266 3.23 -5.89 22.18
CA HIS A 266 4.29 -6.18 21.21
C HIS A 266 5.07 -7.45 21.55
N GLU A 267 5.33 -7.70 22.84
CA GLU A 267 6.30 -8.72 23.26
C GLU A 267 5.78 -9.69 24.33
N GLU A 268 4.89 -9.26 25.24
CA GLU A 268 4.52 -10.08 26.41
C GLU A 268 3.21 -10.87 26.24
N SER A 269 2.32 -10.42 25.35
CA SER A 269 1.06 -11.12 25.07
C SER A 269 1.30 -12.38 24.22
N ARG A 270 0.44 -13.40 24.43
CA ARG A 270 0.49 -14.68 23.68
C ARG A 270 0.46 -14.48 22.17
N ILE A 271 -0.30 -13.48 21.72
CA ILE A 271 -0.37 -13.02 20.34
C ILE A 271 0.23 -11.62 20.27
N GLN A 272 1.04 -11.35 19.26
CA GLN A 272 1.62 -10.04 19.09
C GLN A 272 0.69 -9.15 18.28
N ILE A 273 0.51 -7.92 18.73
CA ILE A 273 -0.49 -7.01 18.19
C ILE A 273 0.17 -5.65 17.92
N VAL A 274 -0.03 -5.10 16.73
CA VAL A 274 0.25 -3.70 16.43
C VAL A 274 -1.06 -2.93 16.45
N HIS A 275 -1.16 -1.91 17.31
CA HIS A 275 -2.36 -1.12 17.57
C HIS A 275 -2.77 -0.24 16.37
N ARG A 276 -1.78 0.40 15.71
CA ARG A 276 -1.90 1.26 14.51
C ARG A 276 -2.58 2.62 14.68
N ASP A 277 -3.19 2.89 15.82
CA ASP A 277 -3.84 4.18 16.10
C ASP A 277 -3.52 4.70 17.51
N VAL A 278 -2.25 4.66 17.89
CA VAL A 278 -1.76 5.24 19.16
C VAL A 278 -1.79 6.76 19.06
N LYS A 279 -2.64 7.41 19.86
CA LYS A 279 -2.82 8.87 19.93
C LYS A 279 -3.46 9.27 21.26
N ALA A 280 -3.33 10.53 21.68
CA ALA A 280 -3.82 10.98 23.00
C ALA A 280 -5.33 10.76 23.21
N SER A 281 -6.16 10.87 22.17
CA SER A 281 -7.61 10.60 22.28
C SER A 281 -7.98 9.12 22.45
N ASN A 282 -7.04 8.21 22.16
CA ASN A 282 -7.22 6.77 22.39
C ASN A 282 -6.55 6.28 23.69
N ILE A 283 -5.95 7.18 24.48
CA ILE A 283 -5.48 6.87 25.83
C ILE A 283 -6.51 7.39 26.81
N LEU A 284 -7.20 6.49 27.52
CA LEU A 284 -8.17 6.84 28.54
C LEU A 284 -7.53 6.79 29.93
N LEU A 285 -8.07 7.55 30.87
CA LEU A 285 -7.59 7.65 32.25
C LEU A 285 -8.65 7.11 33.21
N ASP A 286 -8.29 6.14 34.03
CA ASP A 286 -9.15 5.70 35.14
C ASP A 286 -9.15 6.70 36.30
N PHE A 287 -9.89 6.39 37.36
CA PHE A 287 -9.99 7.21 38.56
C PHE A 287 -8.63 7.62 39.16
N ASP A 288 -7.64 6.72 39.15
CA ASP A 288 -6.30 6.94 39.72
C ASP A 288 -5.32 7.63 38.75
N LEU A 289 -5.82 8.02 37.57
CA LEU A 289 -5.06 8.56 36.43
C LEU A 289 -4.11 7.54 35.80
N ILE A 290 -4.41 6.24 35.93
CA ILE A 290 -3.67 5.19 35.25
C ILE A 290 -4.14 5.17 33.79
N PRO A 291 -3.20 5.20 32.82
CA PRO A 291 -3.57 5.21 31.41
C PRO A 291 -3.97 3.83 30.92
N LYS A 292 -5.00 3.79 30.08
CA LYS A 292 -5.53 2.60 29.41
C LYS A 292 -5.65 2.86 27.91
N ILE A 293 -4.92 2.08 27.11
CA ILE A 293 -4.99 2.12 25.65
C ILE A 293 -6.34 1.55 25.20
N SER A 294 -7.00 2.28 24.31
CA SER A 294 -8.34 1.98 23.79
C SER A 294 -8.37 2.00 22.25
N ASP A 295 -9.48 1.57 21.67
CA ASP A 295 -9.78 1.62 20.23
C ASP A 295 -8.92 0.70 19.35
N PHE A 296 -9.12 -0.61 19.54
CA PHE A 296 -8.44 -1.68 18.80
C PHE A 296 -9.02 -1.93 17.40
N GLY A 297 -9.92 -1.09 16.91
CA GLY A 297 -10.60 -1.30 15.63
C GLY A 297 -9.65 -1.39 14.43
N LEU A 298 -8.48 -0.73 14.51
CA LEU A 298 -7.45 -0.78 13.47
C LEU A 298 -6.33 -1.78 13.73
N ALA A 299 -6.31 -2.42 14.90
CA ALA A 299 -5.21 -3.26 15.33
C ALA A 299 -5.03 -4.49 14.42
N LYS A 300 -3.82 -5.06 14.43
CA LYS A 300 -3.48 -6.23 13.63
C LYS A 300 -2.55 -7.17 14.37
N LEU A 301 -2.76 -8.47 14.17
CA LEU A 301 -1.80 -9.48 14.56
C LEU A 301 -0.49 -9.30 13.79
N TYR A 302 0.61 -9.39 14.52
CA TYR A 302 1.96 -9.38 14.00
C TYR A 302 2.54 -10.80 13.98
N ASP A 303 3.34 -11.08 12.96
CA ASP A 303 4.04 -12.35 12.81
C ASP A 303 5.53 -12.06 12.84
N ASP A 304 6.17 -12.35 13.98
CA ASP A 304 7.59 -12.11 14.24
C ASP A 304 8.54 -12.75 13.22
N LYS A 305 8.08 -13.74 12.46
CA LYS A 305 8.88 -14.35 11.39
C LYS A 305 9.07 -13.43 10.19
N LYS A 306 8.32 -12.33 10.11
CA LYS A 306 8.36 -11.37 9.00
C LYS A 306 9.01 -10.07 9.45
N THR A 307 9.83 -9.49 8.56
CA THR A 307 10.42 -8.16 8.79
C THR A 307 9.36 -7.05 8.81
N HIS A 308 8.27 -7.22 8.06
CA HIS A 308 7.14 -6.30 8.00
C HIS A 308 5.89 -7.00 7.44
N ILE A 309 4.73 -6.37 7.63
CA ILE A 309 3.47 -6.75 7.02
C ILE A 309 3.09 -5.67 6.00
N SER A 310 3.04 -6.01 4.71
CA SER A 310 2.54 -5.09 3.68
C SER A 310 1.02 -4.95 3.80
N THR A 311 0.53 -3.76 4.12
CA THR A 311 -0.91 -3.53 4.29
C THR A 311 -1.33 -2.11 3.94
N ARG A 312 -2.64 -1.92 3.70
CA ARG A 312 -3.22 -0.58 3.48
C ARG A 312 -2.94 0.28 4.71
N VAL A 313 -2.42 1.48 4.47
CA VAL A 313 -2.20 2.50 5.50
C VAL A 313 -3.53 2.85 6.17
N ALA A 314 -3.57 2.81 7.49
CA ALA A 314 -4.67 3.31 8.31
C ALA A 314 -4.11 3.82 9.65
N GLY A 315 -4.80 4.77 10.26
CA GLY A 315 -4.39 5.46 11.48
C GLY A 315 -4.65 6.96 11.33
N THR A 316 -4.32 7.73 12.36
CA THR A 316 -4.57 9.17 12.40
C THR A 316 -3.38 9.97 11.84
N ILE A 317 -3.64 10.88 10.90
CA ILE A 317 -2.62 11.76 10.31
C ILE A 317 -1.90 12.53 11.42
N GLY A 318 -0.58 12.65 11.31
CA GLY A 318 0.29 13.25 12.34
C GLY A 318 0.79 12.26 13.40
N TYR A 319 0.20 11.07 13.51
CA TYR A 319 0.70 9.97 14.36
C TYR A 319 1.27 8.81 13.54
N LEU A 320 1.16 8.87 12.21
CA LEU A 320 1.63 7.83 11.30
C LEU A 320 3.15 7.89 11.12
N ALA A 321 3.81 6.77 11.38
CA ALA A 321 5.23 6.59 11.06
C ALA A 321 5.47 6.79 9.55
N PRO A 322 6.54 7.50 9.15
CA PRO A 322 6.79 7.87 7.76
C PRO A 322 6.99 6.65 6.86
N GLU A 323 7.72 5.64 7.31
CA GLU A 323 7.94 4.39 6.57
C GLU A 323 6.64 3.62 6.33
N TYR A 324 5.71 3.69 7.28
CA TYR A 324 4.40 3.07 7.15
C TYR A 324 3.50 3.88 6.20
N ALA A 325 3.47 5.20 6.33
CA ALA A 325 2.71 6.08 5.45
C ALA A 325 3.16 5.98 3.98
N MET A 326 4.48 5.88 3.76
CA MET A 326 5.06 5.85 2.42
C MET A 326 5.00 4.47 1.77
N ARG A 327 5.24 3.39 2.53
CA ARG A 327 5.43 2.03 1.97
C ARG A 327 4.33 1.05 2.34
N GLY A 328 3.46 1.38 3.29
CA GLY A 328 2.49 0.44 3.86
C GLY A 328 3.15 -0.70 4.64
N HIS A 329 4.41 -0.53 5.06
CA HIS A 329 5.16 -1.53 5.82
C HIS A 329 4.81 -1.43 7.30
N LEU A 330 3.94 -2.31 7.77
CA LEU A 330 3.55 -2.37 9.16
C LEU A 330 4.58 -3.15 9.99
N THR A 331 5.05 -2.55 11.07
CA THR A 331 5.91 -3.16 12.09
C THR A 331 5.48 -2.66 13.48
N LYS A 332 5.96 -3.30 14.55
CA LYS A 332 5.81 -2.82 15.93
C LYS A 332 6.29 -1.37 16.11
N LYS A 333 7.29 -0.94 15.32
CA LYS A 333 7.86 0.43 15.36
C LYS A 333 6.86 1.52 14.95
N VAL A 334 5.79 1.17 14.23
CA VAL A 334 4.72 2.13 13.89
C VAL A 334 4.02 2.65 15.15
N ASP A 335 3.74 1.78 16.11
CA ASP A 335 3.15 2.18 17.39
C ASP A 335 4.16 2.95 18.25
N VAL A 336 5.45 2.59 18.19
CA VAL A 336 6.54 3.31 18.88
C VAL A 336 6.62 4.76 18.40
N PHE A 337 6.48 5.00 17.09
CA PHE A 337 6.40 6.35 16.54
C PHE A 337 5.18 7.11 17.08
N GLY A 338 3.98 6.50 17.03
CA GLY A 338 2.76 7.11 17.56
C GLY A 338 2.88 7.43 19.05
N PHE A 339 3.50 6.55 19.83
CA PHE A 339 3.83 6.79 21.23
C PHE A 339 4.79 7.98 21.42
N GLY A 340 5.81 8.11 20.56
CA GLY A 340 6.72 9.27 20.59
C GLY A 340 5.96 10.60 20.42
N VAL A 341 4.97 10.65 19.52
CA VAL A 341 4.10 11.83 19.36
C VAL A 341 3.29 12.09 20.63
N VAL A 342 2.67 11.06 21.22
CA VAL A 342 1.93 11.18 22.49
C VAL A 342 2.83 11.65 23.63
N ALA A 343 4.08 11.19 23.70
CA ALA A 343 5.02 11.65 24.73
C ALA A 343 5.37 13.13 24.54
N LEU A 344 5.55 13.60 23.30
CA LEU A 344 5.73 15.03 23.02
C LEU A 344 4.50 15.85 23.42
N GLU A 345 3.30 15.34 23.17
CA GLU A 345 2.05 15.96 23.61
C GLU A 345 1.97 16.10 25.14
N ILE A 346 2.36 15.04 25.87
CA ILE A 346 2.39 15.02 27.34
C ILE A 346 3.42 16.03 27.88
N VAL A 347 4.63 16.07 27.32
CA VAL A 347 5.71 16.95 27.80
C VAL A 347 5.42 18.40 27.47
N SER A 348 5.00 18.69 26.23
CA SER A 348 4.76 20.06 25.78
C SER A 348 3.43 20.65 26.27
N GLY A 349 2.46 19.79 26.60
CA GLY A 349 1.08 20.22 26.85
C GLY A 349 0.41 20.82 25.60
N ARG A 350 0.96 20.57 24.40
CA ARG A 350 0.42 21.05 23.12
C ARG A 350 -0.12 19.89 22.28
N PRO A 351 -1.24 20.07 21.58
CA PRO A 351 -1.76 19.04 20.67
C PRO A 351 -0.85 18.88 19.45
N ASN A 352 -0.88 17.70 18.84
CA ASN A 352 -0.07 17.37 17.66
C ASN A 352 -0.24 18.35 16.49
N SER A 353 -1.43 18.92 16.33
CA SER A 353 -1.69 19.99 15.38
C SER A 353 -2.52 21.09 16.03
N ASP A 354 -2.06 22.33 15.93
CA ASP A 354 -2.78 23.52 16.39
C ASP A 354 -2.76 24.59 15.29
N SER A 355 -3.88 24.74 14.58
CA SER A 355 -4.02 25.71 13.51
C SER A 355 -4.13 27.17 13.99
N THR A 356 -4.16 27.42 15.30
CA THR A 356 -4.19 28.77 15.86
C THR A 356 -2.81 29.40 16.03
N LEU A 357 -1.75 28.61 15.78
CA LEU A 357 -0.35 29.04 15.92
C LEU A 357 0.24 29.48 14.58
N GLU A 358 1.39 30.14 14.63
CA GLU A 358 2.19 30.51 13.46
C GLU A 358 2.51 29.28 12.59
N GLU A 359 2.66 29.49 11.28
CA GLU A 359 2.73 28.41 10.27
C GLU A 359 3.80 27.34 10.60
N GLU A 360 4.97 27.77 11.07
CA GLU A 360 6.10 26.90 11.48
C GLU A 360 5.87 26.13 12.79
N LYS A 361 4.81 26.48 13.53
CA LYS A 361 4.45 25.91 14.84
C LYS A 361 3.16 25.09 14.80
N ILE A 362 2.50 25.01 13.65
CA ILE A 362 1.22 24.30 13.49
C ILE A 362 1.38 22.83 13.87
N TYR A 363 2.45 22.18 13.42
CA TYR A 363 2.73 20.78 13.72
C TYR A 363 3.74 20.64 14.85
N LEU A 364 3.38 19.88 15.88
CA LEU A 364 4.21 19.70 17.07
C LEU A 364 5.58 19.12 16.72
N LEU A 365 5.61 18.10 15.86
CA LEU A 365 6.83 17.43 15.40
C LEU A 365 7.80 18.38 14.69
N GLU A 366 7.28 19.29 13.85
CA GLU A 366 8.07 20.28 13.12
C GLU A 366 8.63 21.33 14.08
N TRP A 367 7.80 21.82 14.99
CA TRP A 367 8.21 22.77 16.02
C TRP A 367 9.32 22.23 16.93
N VAL A 368 9.18 20.99 17.43
CA VAL A 368 10.19 20.36 18.30
C VAL A 368 11.51 20.19 17.56
N ARG A 369 11.45 19.76 16.30
CA ARG A 369 12.64 19.58 15.45
C ARG A 369 13.39 20.89 15.26
N TYR A 370 12.67 21.98 15.01
CA TYR A 370 13.26 23.31 14.85
C TYR A 370 13.84 23.85 16.15
N THR A 371 13.10 23.70 17.27
CA THR A 371 13.44 24.33 18.56
C THR A 371 14.61 23.65 19.27
N TYR A 372 14.73 22.32 19.18
CA TYR A 372 15.67 21.55 19.99
C TYR A 372 16.82 20.90 19.19
N VAL A 373 16.90 21.11 17.86
CA VAL A 373 17.91 20.52 16.96
C VAL A 373 18.11 19.03 17.24
N ILE A 374 17.01 18.30 17.42
CA ILE A 374 17.07 16.87 17.75
C ILE A 374 17.18 16.09 16.44
N PRO A 375 18.27 15.33 16.19
CA PRO A 375 18.33 14.37 15.08
C PRO A 375 17.14 13.41 15.16
N CYS A 376 16.62 12.93 14.03
CA CYS A 376 15.46 12.03 14.01
C CYS A 376 15.59 10.79 14.92
N ASP A 377 16.82 10.39 15.24
CA ASP A 377 17.13 9.26 16.11
C ASP A 377 17.14 9.60 17.62
N CYS A 378 17.18 10.88 17.99
CA CYS A 378 17.38 11.33 19.38
C CYS A 378 16.12 11.77 20.12
N ILE A 379 14.97 11.99 19.44
CA ILE A 379 13.68 12.25 20.12
C ILE A 379 13.32 11.06 21.04
N PHE A 380 13.81 9.87 20.71
CA PHE A 380 13.62 8.64 21.46
C PHE A 380 14.60 8.45 22.64
N LEU A 381 15.77 9.09 22.62
CA LEU A 381 16.79 8.91 23.67
C LEU A 381 16.55 9.80 24.90
N LEU A 382 15.84 10.92 24.76
CA LEU A 382 15.60 11.85 25.88
C LEU A 382 14.49 11.40 26.85
N LEU A 383 13.68 10.41 26.49
CA LEU A 383 12.54 9.94 27.30
C LEU A 383 12.78 8.58 27.99
N PHE A 384 13.87 7.88 27.66
CA PHE A 384 14.16 6.53 28.16
C PHE A 384 15.64 6.32 28.49
N GLN A 385 16.20 7.20 29.34
CA GLN A 385 17.47 6.92 30.01
C GLN A 385 17.26 6.74 31.50
#